data_AF-A0A223AQ81-F1
#
_entry.id   AF-A0A223AQ81-F1
#
_cell.length_a   1.000
_cell.length_b   1.000
_cell.length_c   1.000
_cell.angle_alpha   90.00
_cell.angle_beta   90.00
_cell.angle_gamma   90.00
#
_symmetry.space_group_name_H-M   'P 1'
#
loop_
_entity.id
_entity.type
_entity.pdbx_description
1 polymer ?
#
loop_
_entity_poly.entity_id
_entity_poly.type
_entity_poly.pdbx_seq_one_letter_code
_entity_poly.pdbx_strand_id
1 'polypeptide(L)'
;MRRVSFRVICVTVICLIITLLCGCNLFVTDKDKFYLNKNLDYDLTWIDLDKAGQDIVIPAKIEDKKIRVINLADPYFTRIDSLDISQVKELESFRLNLFDPKNKSKLKGLDFSKNNKLRRILISQTMALKNITFNSACESIFIDGSDIKSVDLQSLEKLEDFSYYNGPLEELDISNNPNLESIKIADTNIKRLDVTKNPKLKYIIVDEGTQIIGPTNAQIKYNKRTE
;
A
#
# COMPACT_ATOMS: atom_id res chain seq x y z
N MET A 1 32.79 -49.01 -6.51
CA MET A 1 31.38 -49.43 -6.36
C MET A 1 30.60 -48.72 -5.22
N ARG A 2 31.21 -48.29 -4.10
CA ARG A 2 30.48 -47.65 -2.98
C ARG A 2 29.84 -46.26 -3.25
N ARG A 3 30.43 -45.41 -4.11
CA ARG A 3 29.89 -44.04 -4.40
C ARG A 3 28.60 -44.03 -5.21
N VAL A 4 28.39 -45.03 -6.06
CA VAL A 4 27.18 -45.15 -6.91
C VAL A 4 25.97 -45.54 -6.04
N SER A 5 26.16 -46.46 -5.10
CA SER A 5 25.14 -46.87 -4.12
C SER A 5 24.66 -45.69 -3.26
N PHE A 6 25.56 -44.84 -2.76
CA PHE A 6 25.17 -43.70 -1.92
C PHE A 6 24.37 -42.64 -2.69
N ARG A 7 24.76 -42.33 -3.93
CA ARG A 7 24.01 -41.40 -4.80
C ARG A 7 22.63 -41.93 -5.13
N VAL A 8 22.51 -43.22 -5.43
CA VAL A 8 21.21 -43.85 -5.69
C VAL A 8 20.33 -43.74 -4.44
N ILE A 9 20.85 -44.08 -3.25
CA ILE A 9 20.10 -43.96 -1.99
C ILE A 9 19.64 -42.52 -1.74
N CYS A 10 20.50 -41.51 -1.93
CA CYS A 10 20.11 -40.10 -1.77
C CYS A 10 18.98 -39.70 -2.73
N VAL A 11 19.06 -40.10 -4.00
CA VAL A 11 18.03 -39.80 -4.99
C VAL A 11 16.71 -40.48 -4.61
N THR A 12 16.74 -41.74 -4.18
CA THR A 12 15.53 -42.45 -3.77
C THR A 12 14.89 -41.82 -2.53
N VAL A 13 15.70 -41.38 -1.55
CA VAL A 13 15.20 -40.69 -0.35
C VAL A 13 14.61 -39.33 -0.68
N ILE A 14 15.23 -38.55 -1.57
CA ILE A 14 14.69 -37.27 -2.05
C ILE A 14 13.36 -37.50 -2.79
N CYS A 15 13.29 -38.49 -3.68
CA CYS A 15 12.07 -38.84 -4.39
C CYS A 15 10.96 -39.30 -3.43
N LEU A 16 11.29 -40.09 -2.39
CA LEU A 16 10.36 -40.53 -1.35
C LEU A 16 9.87 -39.38 -0.48
N ILE A 17 10.73 -38.41 -0.15
CA ILE A 17 10.34 -37.20 0.58
C ILE A 17 9.41 -36.35 -0.29
N ILE A 18 9.73 -36.15 -1.58
CA ILE A 18 8.86 -35.43 -2.51
C ILE A 18 7.51 -36.14 -2.65
N THR A 19 7.47 -37.47 -2.80
CA THR A 19 6.21 -38.20 -2.92
C THR A 19 5.42 -38.25 -1.62
N LEU A 20 6.06 -38.32 -0.44
CA LEU A 20 5.37 -38.16 0.85
C LEU A 20 4.81 -36.75 1.03
N LEU A 21 5.58 -35.72 0.69
CA LEU A 21 5.17 -34.32 0.78
C LEU A 21 4.09 -33.97 -0.25
N CYS A 22 4.03 -34.67 -1.39
CA CYS A 22 2.95 -34.53 -2.37
C CYS A 22 1.71 -35.37 -2.02
N GLY A 23 1.87 -36.48 -1.28
CA GLY A 23 0.78 -37.38 -0.89
C GLY A 23 0.05 -36.96 0.39
N CYS A 24 0.73 -36.25 1.28
CA CYS A 24 0.10 -35.43 2.31
C CYS A 24 -0.11 -34.03 1.71
N ASN A 25 -1.22 -33.34 1.94
CA ASN A 25 -1.38 -31.93 1.54
C ASN A 25 -0.45 -30.98 2.33
N LEU A 26 0.85 -31.29 2.41
CA LEU A 26 1.84 -30.61 3.24
C LEU A 26 2.40 -29.33 2.60
N PHE A 27 2.06 -29.05 1.34
CA PHE A 27 2.39 -27.80 0.68
C PHE A 27 1.25 -26.79 0.85
N VAL A 28 1.46 -25.77 1.69
CA VAL A 28 0.57 -24.61 1.76
C VAL A 28 0.67 -23.85 0.43
N THR A 29 -0.40 -23.89 -0.35
CA THR A 29 -0.50 -23.23 -1.66
C THR A 29 -1.04 -21.80 -1.52
N ASP A 30 -0.95 -21.00 -2.59
CA ASP A 30 -1.45 -19.62 -2.57
C ASP A 30 -2.95 -19.54 -2.28
N LYS A 31 -3.76 -20.48 -2.79
CA LYS A 31 -5.21 -20.55 -2.48
C LYS A 31 -5.50 -20.85 -1.00
N ASP A 32 -4.53 -21.43 -0.28
CA ASP A 32 -4.69 -21.71 1.14
C ASP A 32 -4.38 -20.48 2.00
N LYS A 33 -3.63 -19.51 1.44
CA LYS A 33 -3.16 -18.29 2.08
C LYS A 33 -4.01 -17.07 1.74
N PHE A 34 -4.45 -16.94 0.48
CA PHE A 34 -5.04 -15.73 -0.05
C PHE A 34 -6.48 -15.97 -0.50
N TYR A 35 -7.41 -15.17 0.01
CA TYR A 35 -8.83 -15.37 -0.18
C TYR A 35 -9.42 -14.24 -1.02
N LEU A 36 -10.00 -14.64 -2.15
CA LEU A 36 -10.67 -13.74 -3.08
C LEU A 36 -12.16 -13.67 -2.80
N ASN A 37 -12.70 -12.45 -2.70
CA ASN A 37 -14.13 -12.22 -2.60
C ASN A 37 -14.77 -12.29 -3.99
N LYS A 38 -15.44 -13.41 -4.27
CA LYS A 38 -16.09 -13.67 -5.57
C LYS A 38 -17.26 -12.71 -5.88
N ASN A 39 -17.83 -12.06 -4.88
CA ASN A 39 -18.96 -11.13 -5.06
C ASN A 39 -18.50 -9.71 -5.38
N LEU A 40 -17.21 -9.42 -5.28
CA LEU A 40 -16.59 -8.12 -5.54
C LEU A 40 -15.46 -8.28 -6.56
N ASP A 41 -15.77 -8.72 -7.79
CA ASP A 41 -14.79 -8.92 -8.89
C ASP A 41 -13.45 -9.58 -8.48
N TYR A 42 -13.51 -10.56 -7.56
CA TYR A 42 -12.34 -11.26 -7.05
C TYR A 42 -11.31 -10.36 -6.34
N ASP A 43 -11.78 -9.38 -5.56
CA ASP A 43 -10.95 -8.61 -4.62
C ASP A 43 -10.20 -9.55 -3.66
N LEU A 44 -8.89 -9.33 -3.46
CA LEU A 44 -8.17 -9.97 -2.37
C LEU A 44 -8.56 -9.28 -1.06
N THR A 45 -9.38 -9.94 -0.24
CA THR A 45 -9.93 -9.38 1.01
C THR A 45 -9.36 -10.00 2.26
N TRP A 46 -8.73 -11.18 2.17
CA TRP A 46 -8.15 -11.83 3.34
C TRP A 46 -6.86 -12.58 3.03
N ILE A 47 -5.93 -12.54 3.99
CA ILE A 47 -4.67 -13.26 3.98
C ILE A 47 -4.59 -14.02 5.30
N ASP A 48 -4.49 -15.34 5.26
CA ASP A 48 -4.23 -16.16 6.44
C ASP A 48 -2.75 -16.04 6.81
N LEU A 49 -2.45 -15.20 7.81
CA LEU A 49 -1.08 -14.89 8.24
C LEU A 49 -0.44 -16.05 9.02
N ASP A 50 -1.25 -16.99 9.53
CA ASP A 50 -0.73 -18.19 10.19
C ASP A 50 -0.15 -19.18 9.16
N LYS A 51 -0.63 -19.11 7.92
CA LYS A 51 -0.09 -19.86 6.77
C LYS A 51 0.88 -19.06 5.91
N ALA A 52 0.67 -17.76 5.76
CA ALA A 52 1.48 -16.90 4.88
C ALA A 52 2.73 -16.35 5.58
N GLY A 53 2.74 -16.33 6.92
CA GLY A 53 3.76 -15.65 7.71
C GLY A 53 3.47 -14.15 7.86
N GLN A 54 4.48 -13.38 8.24
CA GLN A 54 4.39 -11.93 8.44
C GLN A 54 5.06 -11.14 7.29
N ASP A 55 5.90 -11.80 6.50
CA ASP A 55 6.54 -11.27 5.30
C ASP A 55 5.80 -11.77 4.08
N ILE A 56 4.87 -10.95 3.60
CA ILE A 56 3.89 -11.34 2.60
C ILE A 56 4.39 -11.02 1.20
N VAL A 57 4.36 -12.01 0.32
CA VAL A 57 4.51 -11.82 -1.13
C VAL A 57 3.21 -12.22 -1.80
N ILE A 58 2.48 -11.25 -2.35
CA ILE A 58 1.23 -11.53 -3.07
C ILE A 58 1.56 -11.97 -4.50
N PRO A 59 1.12 -13.16 -4.94
CA PRO A 59 1.42 -13.67 -6.27
C PRO A 59 0.69 -12.86 -7.36
N ALA A 60 1.15 -12.98 -8.61
CA ALA A 60 0.54 -12.27 -9.74
C ALA A 60 -0.94 -12.65 -9.99
N LYS A 61 -1.33 -13.84 -9.55
CA LYS A 61 -2.69 -14.39 -9.61
C LYS A 61 -2.88 -15.40 -8.48
N ILE A 62 -4.11 -15.61 -8.06
CA ILE A 62 -4.50 -16.71 -7.17
C ILE A 62 -5.39 -17.64 -8.00
N GLU A 63 -4.99 -18.90 -8.11
CA GLU A 63 -5.55 -19.85 -9.08
C GLU A 63 -5.42 -19.31 -10.53
N ASP A 64 -6.54 -19.10 -11.22
CA ASP A 64 -6.62 -18.52 -12.56
C ASP A 64 -6.98 -17.02 -12.54
N LYS A 65 -7.23 -16.44 -11.37
CA LYS A 65 -7.74 -15.07 -11.22
C LYS A 65 -6.63 -14.06 -11.00
N LYS A 66 -6.55 -13.08 -11.90
CA LYS A 66 -5.72 -11.89 -11.70
C LYS A 66 -6.34 -11.01 -10.63
N ILE A 67 -5.51 -10.37 -9.82
CA ILE A 67 -5.96 -9.52 -8.71
C ILE A 67 -6.00 -8.07 -9.20
N ARG A 68 -7.17 -7.44 -9.12
CA ARG A 68 -7.37 -6.01 -9.46
C ARG A 68 -7.51 -5.11 -8.25
N VAL A 69 -7.93 -5.68 -7.12
CA VAL A 69 -8.12 -4.93 -5.88
C VAL A 69 -7.52 -5.74 -4.74
N ILE A 70 -6.83 -5.03 -3.85
CA ILE A 70 -6.40 -5.54 -2.55
C ILE A 70 -7.10 -4.68 -1.49
N ASN A 71 -7.90 -5.29 -0.63
CA ASN A 71 -8.65 -4.62 0.43
C ASN A 71 -8.42 -5.34 1.77
N LEU A 72 -7.35 -4.94 2.45
CA LEU A 72 -6.93 -5.45 3.75
C LEU A 72 -7.42 -4.49 4.83
N ALA A 73 -8.68 -4.65 5.25
CA ALA A 73 -9.35 -3.75 6.18
C ALA A 73 -9.73 -4.50 7.47
N ASP A 74 -8.72 -4.82 8.28
CA ASP A 74 -8.90 -5.54 9.55
C ASP A 74 -7.66 -5.33 10.46
N PRO A 75 -7.83 -5.16 11.79
CA PRO A 75 -6.72 -5.14 12.75
C PRO A 75 -5.82 -6.38 12.72
N TYR A 76 -6.31 -7.53 12.23
CA TYR A 76 -5.51 -8.74 12.04
C TYR A 76 -4.27 -8.49 11.18
N PHE A 77 -4.35 -7.59 10.20
CA PHE A 77 -3.24 -7.25 9.30
C PHE A 77 -2.15 -6.38 9.97
N THR A 78 -2.32 -5.99 11.23
CA THR A 78 -1.24 -5.36 12.03
C THR A 78 -0.05 -6.30 12.23
N ARG A 79 -0.24 -7.61 12.05
CA ARG A 79 0.81 -8.64 12.12
C ARG A 79 1.72 -8.69 10.88
N ILE A 80 1.43 -7.92 9.83
CA ILE A 80 2.27 -7.86 8.62
C ILE A 80 3.52 -7.00 8.92
N ASP A 81 4.69 -7.59 8.76
CA ASP A 81 5.99 -6.93 8.89
C ASP A 81 6.47 -6.38 7.52
N SER A 82 6.20 -7.11 6.43
CA SER A 82 6.47 -6.66 5.05
C SER A 82 5.40 -7.13 4.06
N LEU A 83 5.17 -6.33 3.02
CA LEU A 83 4.17 -6.60 1.98
C LEU A 83 4.73 -6.29 0.58
N ASP A 84 5.07 -7.33 -0.16
CA ASP A 84 5.48 -7.26 -1.57
C ASP A 84 4.28 -7.57 -2.49
N ILE A 85 3.88 -6.55 -3.25
CA ILE A 85 2.82 -6.63 -4.26
C ILE A 85 3.35 -6.39 -5.68
N SER A 86 4.67 -6.46 -5.87
CA SER A 86 5.34 -6.16 -7.13
C SER A 86 4.89 -7.04 -8.29
N GLN A 87 4.38 -8.24 -8.00
CA GLN A 87 3.88 -9.19 -8.99
C GLN A 87 2.45 -8.91 -9.44
N VAL A 88 1.70 -8.06 -8.72
CA VAL A 88 0.27 -7.81 -8.96
C VAL A 88 0.08 -6.74 -10.04
N LYS A 89 0.36 -7.09 -11.30
CA LYS A 89 0.43 -6.14 -12.43
C LYS A 89 -0.91 -5.52 -12.85
N GLU A 90 -2.03 -6.17 -12.53
CA GLU A 90 -3.37 -5.68 -12.84
C GLU A 90 -4.01 -4.89 -11.69
N LEU A 91 -3.26 -4.59 -10.62
CA LEU A 91 -3.79 -3.88 -9.47
C LEU A 91 -4.25 -2.49 -9.88
N GLU A 92 -5.52 -2.16 -9.59
CA GLU A 92 -6.19 -0.89 -9.87
C GLU A 92 -6.50 -0.11 -8.60
N SER A 93 -6.71 -0.81 -7.48
CA SER A 93 -7.05 -0.21 -6.18
C SER A 93 -6.37 -0.96 -5.02
N PHE A 94 -5.79 -0.22 -4.09
CA PHE A 94 -5.17 -0.75 -2.89
C PHE A 94 -5.77 -0.07 -1.65
N ARG A 95 -6.24 -0.88 -0.71
CA ARG A 95 -6.73 -0.45 0.60
C ARG A 95 -6.08 -1.26 1.71
N LEU A 96 -5.43 -0.55 2.63
CA LEU A 96 -4.94 -1.07 3.90
C LEU A 96 -5.52 -0.19 5.02
N ASN A 97 -6.35 -0.78 5.88
CA ASN A 97 -6.92 -0.08 7.03
C ASN A 97 -6.84 -0.98 8.26
N LEU A 98 -6.01 -0.58 9.22
CA LEU A 98 -5.76 -1.38 10.42
C LEU A 98 -6.73 -1.09 11.57
N PHE A 99 -7.61 -0.09 11.43
CA PHE A 99 -8.66 0.28 12.40
C PHE A 99 -8.22 0.50 13.85
N ASP A 100 -6.93 0.68 14.10
CA ASP A 100 -6.39 0.94 15.45
C ASP A 100 -5.20 1.91 15.37
N PRO A 101 -5.31 3.18 15.80
CA PRO A 101 -4.18 4.12 15.80
C PRO A 101 -3.03 3.73 16.72
N LYS A 102 -3.28 2.84 17.69
CA LYS A 102 -2.28 2.37 18.66
C LYS A 102 -1.72 1.00 18.29
N ASN A 103 -1.98 0.55 17.06
CA ASN A 103 -1.51 -0.75 16.63
C ASN A 103 0.02 -0.83 16.65
N LYS A 104 0.51 -2.08 16.73
CA LYS A 104 1.94 -2.40 16.78
C LYS A 104 2.45 -2.93 15.44
N SER A 105 1.86 -2.49 14.33
CA SER A 105 2.36 -2.86 13.00
C SER A 105 3.83 -2.49 12.87
N LYS A 106 4.60 -3.34 12.20
CA LYS A 106 6.00 -3.08 11.89
C LYS A 106 6.22 -2.75 10.40
N LEU A 107 5.14 -2.60 9.63
CA LEU A 107 5.19 -2.28 8.21
C LEU A 107 5.78 -0.88 8.02
N LYS A 108 7.04 -0.82 7.56
CA LYS A 108 7.82 0.42 7.44
C LYS A 108 7.74 1.09 6.07
N GLY A 109 7.42 0.33 5.03
CA GLY A 109 7.38 0.83 3.66
C GLY A 109 6.36 0.10 2.81
N LEU A 110 5.87 0.78 1.77
CA LEU A 110 5.04 0.23 0.71
C LEU A 110 5.59 0.69 -0.63
N ASP A 111 5.78 -0.24 -1.56
CA ASP A 111 6.28 0.05 -2.91
C ASP A 111 5.24 -0.35 -3.96
N PHE A 112 4.70 0.67 -4.62
CA PHE A 112 3.75 0.52 -5.72
C PHE A 112 4.38 0.71 -7.11
N SER A 113 5.70 0.92 -7.21
CA SER A 113 6.42 1.26 -8.46
C SER A 113 6.24 0.24 -9.59
N LYS A 114 5.80 -0.98 -9.26
CA LYS A 114 5.58 -2.08 -10.20
C LYS A 114 4.11 -2.31 -10.57
N ASN A 115 3.19 -1.54 -9.97
CA ASN A 115 1.74 -1.64 -10.14
C ASN A 115 1.23 -0.52 -11.07
N ASN A 116 1.66 -0.52 -12.33
CA ASN A 116 1.44 0.58 -13.29
C ASN A 116 -0.03 0.86 -13.67
N LYS A 117 -0.99 0.10 -13.13
CA LYS A 117 -2.44 0.30 -13.30
C LYS A 117 -3.12 0.80 -12.03
N LEU A 118 -2.38 0.96 -10.93
CA LEU A 118 -2.94 1.29 -9.63
C LEU A 118 -3.28 2.78 -9.60
N ARG A 119 -4.58 3.06 -9.49
CA ARG A 119 -5.14 4.42 -9.57
C ARG A 119 -5.56 4.97 -8.21
N ARG A 120 -5.94 4.10 -7.27
CA ARG A 120 -6.47 4.49 -5.96
C ARG A 120 -5.71 3.82 -4.82
N ILE A 121 -5.21 4.63 -3.88
CA ILE A 121 -4.51 4.15 -2.69
C ILE A 121 -5.22 4.71 -1.46
N LEU A 122 -5.61 3.83 -0.55
CA LEU A 122 -6.10 4.17 0.79
C LEU A 122 -5.25 3.42 1.81
N ILE A 123 -4.52 4.17 2.64
CA ILE A 123 -3.74 3.63 3.74
C ILE A 123 -4.20 4.34 5.01
N SER A 124 -4.62 3.59 6.02
CA SER A 124 -5.09 4.16 7.28
C SER A 124 -4.59 3.37 8.49
N GLN A 125 -4.21 4.11 9.53
CA GLN A 125 -3.73 3.60 10.80
C GLN A 125 -2.47 2.74 10.65
N THR A 126 -1.42 3.28 10.02
CA THR A 126 -0.13 2.61 9.83
C THR A 126 1.02 3.45 10.41
N MET A 127 1.03 3.66 11.73
CA MET A 127 2.00 4.51 12.44
C MET A 127 3.47 4.13 12.22
N ALA A 128 3.79 2.87 11.92
CA ALA A 128 5.17 2.47 11.63
C ALA A 128 5.62 2.76 10.19
N LEU A 129 4.71 3.12 9.30
CA LEU A 129 4.98 3.38 7.89
C LEU A 129 5.70 4.72 7.74
N LYS A 130 6.89 4.69 7.13
CA LYS A 130 7.77 5.87 6.99
C LYS A 130 7.97 6.32 5.55
N ASN A 131 7.71 5.44 4.59
CA ASN A 131 7.87 5.72 3.17
C ASN A 131 6.83 4.98 2.33
N ILE A 132 6.45 5.61 1.22
CA ILE A 132 5.65 5.00 0.17
C ILE A 132 6.28 5.39 -1.16
N THR A 133 6.46 4.43 -2.05
CA THR A 133 6.82 4.68 -3.45
C THR A 133 5.58 4.51 -4.30
N PHE A 134 5.21 5.54 -5.07
CA PHE A 134 4.02 5.54 -5.91
C PHE A 134 4.31 5.10 -7.34
N ASN A 135 3.25 4.82 -8.10
CA ASN A 135 3.31 4.63 -9.55
C ASN A 135 2.70 5.84 -10.26
N SER A 136 3.14 6.12 -11.48
CA SER A 136 2.72 7.31 -12.24
C SER A 136 1.26 7.31 -12.72
N ALA A 137 0.52 6.21 -12.54
CA ALA A 137 -0.90 6.13 -12.87
C ALA A 137 -1.83 6.46 -11.68
N CYS A 138 -1.29 6.75 -10.49
CA CYS A 138 -2.10 7.15 -9.34
C CYS A 138 -2.91 8.43 -9.60
N GLU A 139 -4.16 8.42 -9.19
CA GLU A 139 -5.11 9.54 -9.34
C GLU A 139 -5.67 10.00 -8.00
N SER A 140 -5.80 9.08 -7.05
CA SER A 140 -6.31 9.37 -5.72
C SER A 140 -5.47 8.68 -4.65
N ILE A 141 -4.94 9.47 -3.73
CA ILE A 141 -4.14 9.01 -2.60
C ILE A 141 -4.77 9.54 -1.31
N PHE A 142 -5.09 8.61 -0.41
CA PHE A 142 -5.52 8.89 0.95
C PHE A 142 -4.58 8.16 1.92
N ILE A 143 -3.93 8.93 2.79
CA ILE A 143 -3.10 8.44 3.88
C ILE A 143 -3.60 9.07 5.17
N ASP A 144 -3.88 8.24 6.16
CA ASP A 144 -4.31 8.69 7.49
C ASP A 144 -3.57 7.90 8.56
N GLY A 145 -2.88 8.60 9.44
CA GLY A 145 -2.15 7.93 10.50
C GLY A 145 -0.91 7.22 9.96
N SER A 146 0.17 7.95 9.70
CA SER A 146 1.50 7.36 9.42
C SER A 146 2.65 8.21 9.96
N ASP A 147 3.86 7.66 10.02
CA ASP A 147 5.11 8.36 10.43
C ASP A 147 5.91 8.84 9.20
N ILE A 148 5.19 9.22 8.13
CA ILE A 148 5.78 9.74 6.90
C ILE A 148 6.07 11.23 7.09
N LYS A 149 7.33 11.61 6.90
CA LYS A 149 7.79 13.01 7.01
C LYS A 149 7.79 13.76 5.69
N SER A 150 7.90 13.02 4.58
CA SER A 150 7.96 13.54 3.21
C SER A 150 7.39 12.49 2.26
N VAL A 151 6.67 12.93 1.23
CA VAL A 151 6.20 12.06 0.13
C VAL A 151 6.70 12.61 -1.21
N ASP A 152 7.11 11.72 -2.11
CA ASP A 152 7.49 12.08 -3.47
C ASP A 152 6.29 11.95 -4.40
N LEU A 153 5.77 13.09 -4.88
CA LEU A 153 4.66 13.15 -5.83
C LEU A 153 5.10 13.57 -7.24
N GLN A 154 6.41 13.66 -7.50
CA GLN A 154 6.97 14.30 -8.71
C GLN A 154 6.55 13.61 -10.01
N SER A 155 6.30 12.30 -9.97
CA SER A 155 5.90 11.50 -11.15
C SER A 155 4.39 11.35 -11.32
N LEU A 156 3.59 12.00 -10.46
CA LEU A 156 2.14 11.77 -10.38
C LEU A 156 1.35 12.83 -11.15
N GLU A 157 1.62 12.97 -12.45
CA GLU A 157 0.95 13.98 -13.30
C GLU A 157 -0.57 13.79 -13.36
N LYS A 158 -1.06 12.56 -13.14
CA LYS A 158 -2.50 12.21 -13.14
C LYS A 158 -3.18 12.36 -11.78
N LEU A 159 -2.46 12.78 -10.75
CA LEU A 159 -3.03 12.94 -9.41
C LEU A 159 -4.10 14.04 -9.41
N GLU A 160 -5.32 13.66 -9.01
CA GLU A 160 -6.49 14.54 -8.91
C GLU A 160 -6.81 14.84 -7.43
N ASP A 161 -6.62 13.85 -6.56
CA ASP A 161 -6.89 13.95 -5.11
C ASP A 161 -5.69 13.50 -4.27
N PHE A 162 -5.23 14.37 -3.38
CA PHE A 162 -4.26 14.01 -2.35
C PHE A 162 -4.78 14.35 -0.97
N SER A 163 -4.78 13.37 -0.07
CA SER A 163 -5.20 13.51 1.31
C SER A 163 -4.17 12.89 2.24
N TYR A 164 -3.68 13.68 3.21
CA TYR A 164 -2.79 13.22 4.26
C TYR A 164 -3.28 13.74 5.62
N TYR A 165 -3.53 12.83 6.55
CA TYR A 165 -4.03 13.14 7.89
C TYR A 165 -3.16 12.50 8.97
N ASN A 166 -3.12 13.14 10.14
CA ASN A 166 -2.58 12.54 11.38
C ASN A 166 -1.17 11.98 11.22
N GLY A 167 -0.17 12.84 11.01
CA GLY A 167 1.21 12.38 10.89
C GLY A 167 2.21 13.50 10.68
N PRO A 168 3.52 13.23 10.80
CA PRO A 168 4.53 14.27 10.89
C PRO A 168 4.98 14.80 9.52
N LEU A 169 4.09 14.92 8.54
CA LEU A 169 4.43 15.42 7.21
C LEU A 169 4.90 16.87 7.32
N GLU A 170 6.17 17.13 7.01
CA GLU A 170 6.84 18.43 7.23
C GLU A 170 6.89 19.28 5.96
N GLU A 171 6.98 18.64 4.79
CA GLU A 171 7.07 19.28 3.49
C GLU A 171 6.26 18.52 2.43
N LEU A 172 5.78 19.24 1.43
CA LEU A 172 5.10 18.68 0.28
C LEU A 172 5.33 19.56 -0.95
N ASP A 173 5.96 18.98 -1.97
CA ASP A 173 6.06 19.60 -3.29
C ASP A 173 5.00 19.01 -4.23
N ILE A 174 4.05 19.86 -4.63
CA ILE A 174 2.99 19.53 -5.57
C ILE A 174 3.20 20.15 -6.95
N SER A 175 4.38 20.69 -7.23
CA SER A 175 4.64 21.49 -8.44
C SER A 175 4.50 20.72 -9.76
N ASN A 176 4.63 19.40 -9.72
CA ASN A 176 4.48 18.50 -10.86
C ASN A 176 3.12 17.77 -10.90
N ASN A 177 2.11 18.27 -10.18
CA ASN A 177 0.76 17.72 -10.17
C ASN A 177 -0.26 18.71 -10.76
N PRO A 178 -0.18 19.03 -12.07
CA PRO A 178 -1.03 20.07 -12.69
C PRO A 178 -2.51 19.69 -12.76
N ASN A 179 -2.84 18.40 -12.60
CA ASN A 179 -4.21 17.90 -12.59
C ASN A 179 -4.85 17.86 -11.19
N LEU A 180 -4.13 18.25 -10.14
CA LEU A 180 -4.62 18.19 -8.78
C LEU A 180 -5.83 19.12 -8.60
N GLU A 181 -6.96 18.55 -8.19
CA GLU A 181 -8.22 19.26 -7.98
C GLU A 181 -8.52 19.50 -6.49
N SER A 182 -8.09 18.57 -5.63
CA SER A 182 -8.36 18.63 -4.20
C SER A 182 -7.15 18.16 -3.40
N ILE A 183 -6.74 19.00 -2.45
CA ILE A 183 -5.66 18.70 -1.53
C ILE A 183 -6.13 18.92 -0.10
N LYS A 184 -5.94 17.90 0.74
CA LYS A 184 -6.34 17.94 2.15
C LYS A 184 -5.20 17.45 3.02
N ILE A 185 -4.67 18.33 3.85
CA ILE A 185 -3.54 18.04 4.70
C ILE A 185 -3.88 18.58 6.09
N ALA A 186 -4.14 17.70 7.04
CA ALA A 186 -4.54 18.13 8.38
C ALA A 186 -3.86 17.30 9.46
N ASP A 187 -3.62 17.96 10.59
CA ASP A 187 -2.90 17.40 11.74
C ASP A 187 -1.49 16.94 11.31
N THR A 188 -0.76 17.87 10.67
CA THR A 188 0.60 17.64 10.13
C THR A 188 1.65 18.62 10.66
N ASN A 189 2.81 18.75 10.02
CA ASN A 189 3.83 19.75 10.34
C ASN A 189 4.12 20.70 9.16
N ILE A 190 3.28 20.67 8.11
CA ILE A 190 3.45 21.55 6.96
C ILE A 190 3.26 23.01 7.39
N LYS A 191 4.25 23.84 7.06
CA LYS A 191 4.22 25.29 7.34
C LYS A 191 3.87 26.11 6.11
N ARG A 192 4.14 25.59 4.92
CA ARG A 192 4.00 26.30 3.64
C ARG A 192 3.52 25.33 2.58
N LEU A 193 2.58 25.76 1.75
CA LEU A 193 2.10 25.02 0.58
C LEU A 193 2.11 25.95 -0.62
N ASP A 194 3.00 25.69 -1.58
CA ASP A 194 3.04 26.41 -2.85
C ASP A 194 2.05 25.78 -3.84
N VAL A 195 1.09 26.58 -4.30
CA VAL A 195 0.03 26.15 -5.22
C VAL A 195 0.16 26.80 -6.61
N THR A 196 1.27 27.49 -6.89
CA THR A 196 1.48 28.25 -8.13
C THR A 196 1.45 27.41 -9.41
N LYS A 197 1.65 26.09 -9.30
CA LYS A 197 1.68 25.15 -10.42
C LYS A 197 0.45 24.23 -10.49
N ASN A 198 -0.58 24.50 -9.70
CA ASN A 198 -1.76 23.64 -9.61
C ASN A 198 -3.03 24.39 -10.03
N PRO A 199 -3.16 24.78 -11.32
CA PRO A 199 -4.23 25.65 -11.80
C PRO A 199 -5.64 25.05 -11.69
N LYS A 200 -5.74 23.73 -11.48
CA LYS A 200 -7.02 23.01 -11.35
C LYS A 200 -7.51 22.86 -9.92
N LEU A 201 -6.77 23.33 -8.91
CA LEU A 201 -7.20 23.22 -7.51
C LEU A 201 -8.54 23.94 -7.30
N LYS A 202 -9.48 23.19 -6.73
CA LYS A 202 -10.83 23.63 -6.35
C LYS A 202 -10.99 23.68 -4.84
N TYR A 203 -10.31 22.79 -4.11
CA TYR A 203 -10.44 22.67 -2.65
C TYR A 203 -9.07 22.47 -2.00
N ILE A 204 -8.80 23.26 -0.96
CA ILE A 204 -7.60 23.17 -0.14
C ILE A 204 -8.05 23.08 1.33
N ILE A 205 -7.62 22.03 2.03
CA ILE A 205 -7.69 21.95 3.49
C ILE A 205 -6.27 21.87 4.01
N VAL A 206 -5.89 22.80 4.89
CA VAL A 206 -4.59 22.83 5.57
C VAL A 206 -4.78 23.17 7.05
N ASP A 207 -3.79 22.87 7.91
CA ASP A 207 -3.84 23.31 9.31
C ASP A 207 -3.77 24.84 9.44
N GLU A 208 -4.41 25.38 10.48
CA GLU A 208 -4.20 26.77 10.90
C GLU A 208 -2.71 27.08 11.06
N GLY A 209 -2.29 28.24 10.52
CA GLY A 209 -0.87 28.65 10.49
C GLY A 209 -0.10 28.20 9.24
N THR A 210 -0.67 27.32 8.40
CA THR A 210 -0.06 26.97 7.10
C THR A 210 -0.15 28.15 6.12
N GLN A 211 0.99 28.60 5.61
CA GLN A 211 1.04 29.65 4.59
C GLN A 211 0.78 29.08 3.20
N ILE A 212 -0.27 29.54 2.53
CA ILE A 212 -0.50 29.27 1.10
C ILE A 212 0.28 30.27 0.25
N ILE A 213 1.05 29.79 -0.73
CA ILE A 213 1.84 30.62 -1.65
C ILE A 213 1.28 30.51 -3.06
N GLY A 214 1.06 31.66 -3.70
CA GLY A 214 0.62 31.74 -5.09
C GLY A 214 -0.87 32.07 -5.24
N PRO A 215 -1.27 32.56 -6.41
CA PRO A 215 -2.67 32.83 -6.69
C PRO A 215 -3.44 31.51 -6.82
N THR A 216 -4.62 31.43 -6.22
CA THR A 216 -5.54 30.31 -6.39
C THR A 216 -6.99 30.77 -6.23
N ASN A 217 -7.89 30.14 -6.99
CA ASN A 217 -9.34 30.30 -6.85
C ASN A 217 -9.97 29.17 -6.00
N ALA A 218 -9.15 28.27 -5.47
CA ALA A 218 -9.62 27.17 -4.65
C ALA A 218 -10.31 27.68 -3.38
N GLN A 219 -11.34 26.96 -2.94
CA GLN A 219 -11.91 27.16 -1.62
C GLN A 219 -10.91 26.67 -0.57
N ILE A 220 -10.46 27.56 0.30
CA ILE A 220 -9.49 27.25 1.36
C ILE A 220 -10.22 27.12 2.69
N LYS A 221 -10.02 26.00 3.37
CA LYS A 221 -10.48 25.75 4.73
C LYS A 221 -9.29 25.46 5.63
N TYR A 222 -9.25 26.12 6.78
CA TYR A 222 -8.24 25.85 7.80
C TYR A 222 -8.76 24.85 8.84
N ASN A 223 -7.99 23.81 9.10
CA ASN A 223 -8.22 22.81 10.13
C ASN A 223 -7.71 23.33 11.48
N LYS A 224 -8.59 23.36 12.48
CA LYS A 224 -8.23 23.63 13.86
C LYS A 224 -7.76 22.34 14.48
N ARG A 225 -6.48 22.29 14.87
CA ARG A 225 -5.97 21.14 15.61
C ARG A 225 -6.74 21.00 16.91
N THR A 226 -7.21 19.79 17.18
CA THR A 226 -7.65 19.44 18.53
C THR A 226 -6.40 19.26 19.39
N GLU A 227 -6.25 20.11 20.41
CA GLU A 227 -5.22 19.99 21.45
C GLU A 227 -5.29 18.64 22.19
#